data_AF-A0A0A3J3N0-F1
#
_entry.id   AF-A0A0A3J3N0-F1
#
_cell.length_a   1.000
_cell.length_b   1.000
_cell.length_c   1.000
_cell.angle_alpha   90.00
_cell.angle_beta   90.00
_cell.angle_gamma   90.00
#
_symmetry.space_group_name_H-M   'P 1'
#
loop_
_entity.id
_entity.type
_entity.pdbx_description
1 polymer ?
#
loop_
_entity_poly.entity_id
_entity_poly.type
_entity_poly.pdbx_seq_one_letter_code
_entity_poly.pdbx_strand_id
1 'polypeptide(L)'
;MRKIKIASITILFTFLLTGCAEKINEITEAISGINAAAERAANAITLDAQTVRNIEIEYKNKSFTVNELFTTILRDVQWEYEQKEEKQLLTIKGIWQEGLFNMYSITMEKKEKLKKEGKVIVQLEIVKNKILDNSTHVILEFNDEHLVEEKGKEALIHLFDYYINI
;
A
#
# COMPACT_ATOMS: atom_id res chain seq x y z
N MET A 1 39.08 -68.20 28.41
CA MET A 1 39.13 -67.92 26.96
C MET A 1 37.96 -67.03 26.60
N ARG A 2 38.23 -65.91 25.90
CA ARG A 2 37.38 -64.73 25.75
C ARG A 2 36.94 -64.60 24.29
N LYS A 3 35.69 -64.93 23.94
CA LYS A 3 35.09 -64.61 22.62
C LYS A 3 33.56 -64.53 22.68
N ILE A 4 33.00 -63.47 23.26
CA ILE A 4 31.69 -62.93 22.84
C ILE A 4 31.77 -61.40 23.05
N LYS A 5 32.42 -60.72 22.11
CA LYS A 5 32.23 -59.28 21.87
C LYS A 5 31.76 -59.19 20.43
N ILE A 6 30.90 -58.23 20.13
CA ILE A 6 30.27 -57.95 18.82
C ILE A 6 28.92 -58.68 18.65
N ALA A 7 27.89 -58.20 19.36
CA ALA A 7 26.50 -58.43 18.94
C ALA A 7 25.52 -57.37 19.51
N SER A 8 25.90 -56.59 20.52
CA SER A 8 24.92 -55.81 21.29
C SER A 8 24.87 -54.30 20.99
N ILE A 9 25.61 -53.78 20.02
CA ILE A 9 25.71 -52.32 19.77
C ILE A 9 24.90 -51.83 18.56
N THR A 10 24.41 -52.72 17.69
CA THR A 10 23.71 -52.28 16.47
C THR A 10 22.20 -52.05 16.65
N ILE A 11 21.60 -52.47 17.77
CA ILE A 11 20.14 -52.37 17.98
C ILE A 11 19.73 -51.05 18.67
N LEU A 12 20.68 -50.29 19.25
CA LEU A 12 20.36 -49.08 20.01
C LEU A 12 20.22 -47.80 19.14
N PHE A 13 20.57 -47.85 17.85
CA PHE A 13 20.50 -46.69 16.96
C PHE A 13 19.23 -46.60 16.10
N THR A 14 18.42 -47.66 16.03
CA THR A 14 17.18 -47.64 15.23
C THR A 14 15.97 -47.06 15.96
N PHE A 15 16.01 -46.93 17.29
CA PHE A 15 14.94 -46.29 18.08
C PHE A 15 15.08 -44.76 18.23
N LEU A 16 16.24 -44.19 17.90
CA LEU A 16 16.48 -42.74 18.01
C LEU A 16 16.06 -41.95 16.75
N LEU A 17 15.68 -42.63 15.66
CA LEU A 17 15.29 -42.00 14.39
C LEU A 17 13.77 -41.95 14.16
N THR A 18 12.96 -42.69 14.91
CA THR A 18 11.49 -42.69 14.74
C THR A 18 10.79 -41.59 15.53
N GLY A 19 11.45 -40.95 16.50
CA GLY A 19 10.89 -39.88 17.34
C GLY A 19 11.14 -38.44 16.83
N CYS A 20 11.87 -38.26 15.72
CA CYS A 20 12.13 -36.95 15.14
C CYS A 20 11.21 -36.60 13.96
N ALA A 21 10.53 -37.60 13.38
CA ALA A 21 9.64 -37.39 12.23
C ALA A 21 8.40 -36.56 12.62
N GLU A 22 7.80 -36.81 13.79
CA GLU A 22 6.67 -36.03 14.31
C GLU A 22 7.07 -34.56 14.54
N LYS A 23 8.22 -34.30 15.16
CA LYS A 23 8.71 -32.92 15.36
C LYS A 23 9.04 -32.20 14.06
N ILE A 24 9.53 -32.90 13.03
CA ILE A 24 9.81 -32.30 11.72
C ILE A 24 8.49 -31.99 10.98
N ASN A 25 7.49 -32.87 11.06
CA ASN A 25 6.16 -32.59 10.50
C ASN A 25 5.47 -31.43 11.23
N GLU A 26 5.52 -31.36 12.56
CA GLU A 26 4.97 -30.25 13.34
C GLU A 26 5.63 -28.90 12.98
N ILE A 27 6.96 -28.87 12.81
CA ILE A 27 7.67 -27.66 12.37
C ILE A 27 7.27 -27.28 10.94
N THR A 28 7.15 -28.27 10.04
CA THR A 28 6.78 -28.03 8.63
C THR A 28 5.33 -27.55 8.51
N GLU A 29 4.41 -28.11 9.30
CA GLU A 29 3.02 -27.67 9.39
C GLU A 29 2.90 -26.28 10.01
N ALA A 30 3.68 -25.96 11.05
CA ALA A 30 3.72 -24.63 11.64
C ALA A 30 4.26 -23.58 10.65
N ILE A 31 5.33 -23.88 9.90
CA ILE A 31 5.88 -23.01 8.86
C ILE A 31 4.87 -22.84 7.71
N SER A 32 4.24 -23.92 7.27
CA SER A 32 3.21 -23.88 6.21
C SER A 32 1.98 -23.08 6.65
N GLY A 33 1.57 -23.21 7.92
CA GLY A 33 0.49 -22.44 8.52
C GLY A 33 0.79 -20.94 8.60
N ILE A 34 2.04 -20.57 8.95
CA ILE A 34 2.51 -19.18 8.96
C ILE A 34 2.52 -18.61 7.54
N ASN A 35 3.06 -19.33 6.56
CA ASN A 35 3.12 -18.85 5.18
C ASN A 35 1.71 -18.67 4.59
N ALA A 36 0.81 -19.62 4.84
CA ALA A 36 -0.59 -19.50 4.44
C ALA A 36 -1.32 -18.35 5.13
N ALA A 37 -0.99 -18.03 6.39
CA ALA A 37 -1.58 -16.90 7.11
C ALA A 37 -1.05 -15.55 6.57
N ALA A 38 0.24 -15.46 6.27
CA ALA A 38 0.85 -14.29 5.65
C ALA A 38 0.29 -14.03 4.25
N GLU A 39 0.15 -15.08 3.43
CA GLU A 39 -0.45 -14.99 2.10
C GLU A 39 -1.92 -14.56 2.17
N ARG A 40 -2.71 -15.12 3.09
CA ARG A 40 -4.09 -14.69 3.33
C ARG A 40 -4.19 -13.23 3.75
N ALA A 41 -3.29 -12.77 4.63
CA ALA A 41 -3.24 -11.37 5.05
C ALA A 41 -2.86 -10.44 3.88
N ALA A 42 -1.86 -10.81 3.08
CA ALA A 42 -1.46 -10.04 1.90
C ALA A 42 -2.58 -9.95 0.85
N ASN A 43 -3.30 -11.06 0.62
CA ASN A 43 -4.44 -11.10 -0.29
C ASN A 43 -5.61 -10.25 0.22
N ALA A 44 -5.89 -10.26 1.53
CA ALA A 44 -6.91 -9.42 2.14
C ALA A 44 -6.58 -7.93 1.98
N ILE A 45 -5.34 -7.52 2.26
CA ILE A 45 -4.87 -6.14 2.05
C ILE A 45 -4.99 -5.74 0.57
N THR A 46 -4.69 -6.66 -0.35
CA THR A 46 -4.82 -6.41 -1.80
C THR A 46 -6.28 -6.19 -2.22
N LEU A 47 -7.21 -6.97 -1.66
CA LEU A 47 -8.64 -6.82 -1.94
C LEU A 47 -9.20 -5.51 -1.37
N ASP A 48 -8.79 -5.14 -0.16
CA ASP A 48 -9.15 -3.87 0.46
C ASP A 48 -8.60 -2.69 -0.36
N ALA A 49 -7.36 -2.81 -0.84
CA ALA A 49 -6.75 -1.82 -1.71
C ALA A 49 -7.54 -1.60 -3.01
N GLN A 50 -7.96 -2.68 -3.67
CA GLN A 50 -8.79 -2.59 -4.88
C GLN A 50 -10.16 -1.99 -4.59
N THR A 51 -10.78 -2.38 -3.47
CA THR A 51 -12.07 -1.85 -3.05
C THR A 51 -11.99 -0.34 -2.82
N VAL A 52 -10.95 0.12 -2.15
CA VAL A 52 -10.68 1.54 -1.92
C VAL A 52 -10.51 2.32 -3.24
N ARG A 53 -9.78 1.75 -4.21
CA ARG A 53 -9.60 2.39 -5.53
C ARG A 53 -10.92 2.53 -6.30
N ASN A 54 -11.86 1.63 -6.06
CA ASN A 54 -13.17 1.61 -6.71
C ASN A 54 -14.24 2.39 -5.95
N ILE A 55 -13.89 3.10 -4.87
CA ILE A 55 -14.83 4.01 -4.19
C ILE A 55 -15.30 5.04 -5.21
N GLU A 56 -16.61 5.08 -5.41
CA GLU A 56 -17.30 6.02 -6.28
C GLU A 56 -17.43 7.38 -5.58
N ILE A 57 -17.15 8.44 -6.33
CA ILE A 57 -17.17 9.83 -5.91
C ILE A 57 -18.19 10.55 -6.79
N GLU A 58 -19.23 11.08 -6.15
CA GLU A 58 -20.20 11.96 -6.80
C GLU A 58 -19.86 13.42 -6.52
N TYR A 59 -19.53 14.18 -7.57
CA TYR A 59 -19.18 15.59 -7.45
C TYR A 59 -19.66 16.40 -8.66
N LYS A 60 -20.41 17.48 -8.41
CA LYS A 60 -20.95 18.41 -9.44
C LYS A 60 -21.58 17.68 -10.66
N ASN A 61 -22.45 16.71 -10.40
CA ASN A 61 -23.14 15.88 -11.40
C ASN A 61 -22.23 14.98 -12.25
N LYS A 62 -20.98 14.77 -11.85
CA LYS A 62 -20.10 13.74 -12.40
C LYS A 62 -19.92 12.63 -11.36
N SER A 63 -19.79 11.40 -11.86
CA SER A 63 -19.36 10.25 -11.07
C SER A 63 -18.04 9.74 -11.62
N PHE A 64 -17.11 9.43 -10.72
CA PHE A 64 -15.79 8.88 -11.01
C PHE A 64 -15.27 8.13 -9.79
N THR A 65 -14.29 7.27 -9.99
CA THR A 65 -13.65 6.51 -8.90
C THR A 65 -12.40 7.19 -8.37
N VAL A 66 -11.97 6.80 -7.16
CA VAL A 66 -10.65 7.17 -6.61
C VAL A 66 -9.54 6.84 -7.61
N ASN A 67 -9.61 5.67 -8.26
CA ASN A 67 -8.65 5.28 -9.28
C ASN A 67 -8.62 6.27 -10.45
N GLU A 68 -9.77 6.51 -11.07
CA GLU A 68 -9.88 7.40 -12.23
C GLU A 68 -9.41 8.82 -11.93
N LEU A 69 -9.74 9.34 -10.74
CA LEU A 69 -9.24 10.63 -10.27
C LEU A 69 -7.72 10.67 -10.35
N PHE A 70 -7.04 9.84 -9.56
CA PHE A 70 -5.60 9.97 -9.38
C PHE A 70 -4.79 9.51 -10.59
N THR A 71 -5.24 8.51 -11.34
CA THR A 71 -4.55 8.12 -12.60
C THR A 71 -4.71 9.16 -13.71
N THR A 72 -5.64 10.09 -13.59
CA THR A 72 -5.84 11.18 -14.56
C THR A 72 -5.08 12.44 -14.16
N ILE A 73 -5.07 12.78 -12.87
CA ILE A 73 -4.46 14.03 -12.38
C ILE A 73 -2.97 13.90 -12.07
N LEU A 74 -2.44 12.67 -11.97
CA LEU A 74 -1.04 12.36 -11.71
C LEU A 74 -0.49 11.37 -12.73
N ARG A 75 0.84 11.38 -12.92
CA ARG A 75 1.55 10.38 -13.73
C ARG A 75 2.27 9.37 -12.83
N ASP A 76 2.56 8.18 -13.35
CA ASP A 76 3.33 7.14 -12.67
C ASP A 76 2.83 6.83 -11.25
N VAL A 77 1.51 6.67 -11.11
CA VAL A 77 0.83 6.57 -9.81
C VAL A 77 1.23 5.31 -9.06
N GLN A 78 1.65 5.51 -7.81
CA GLN A 78 1.94 4.48 -6.83
C GLN A 78 0.96 4.60 -5.66
N TRP A 79 0.62 3.46 -5.08
CA TRP A 79 -0.41 3.36 -4.07
C TRP A 79 0.12 2.60 -2.86
N GLU A 80 -0.03 3.19 -1.69
CA GLU A 80 0.37 2.62 -0.42
C GLU A 80 -0.87 2.54 0.48
N TYR A 81 -1.08 1.36 1.06
CA TYR A 81 -2.25 1.05 1.89
C TYR A 81 -1.78 0.67 3.28
N GLU A 82 -2.35 1.35 4.28
CA GLU A 82 -2.18 0.99 5.67
C GLU A 82 -3.55 0.83 6.32
N GLN A 83 -3.81 -0.32 6.93
CA GLN A 83 -4.99 -0.52 7.75
C GLN A 83 -4.62 -0.31 9.22
N LYS A 84 -5.29 0.63 9.89
CA LYS A 84 -5.12 0.93 11.32
C LYS A 84 -6.49 0.89 11.98
N GLU A 85 -6.76 -0.19 12.71
CA GLU A 85 -8.05 -0.42 13.38
C GLU A 85 -9.24 -0.34 12.40
N GLU A 86 -10.19 0.58 12.63
CA GLU A 86 -11.36 0.82 11.75
C GLU A 86 -11.08 1.82 10.61
N LYS A 87 -9.85 2.32 10.51
CA LYS A 87 -9.45 3.30 9.50
C LYS A 87 -8.52 2.67 8.47
N GLN A 88 -8.73 3.03 7.22
CA GLN A 88 -7.81 2.74 6.13
C GLN A 88 -7.13 4.05 5.73
N LEU A 89 -5.81 4.08 5.73
CA LEU A 89 -5.01 5.17 5.20
C LEU A 89 -4.56 4.79 3.80
N LEU A 90 -4.96 5.60 2.83
CA LEU A 90 -4.51 5.52 1.45
C LEU A 90 -3.51 6.64 1.21
N THR A 91 -2.27 6.28 0.86
CA THR A 91 -1.27 7.22 0.36
C THR A 91 -1.09 7.01 -1.14
N ILE A 92 -1.36 8.04 -1.93
CA ILE A 92 -1.16 8.08 -3.37
C ILE A 92 0.07 8.92 -3.65
N LYS A 93 1.02 8.37 -4.40
CA LYS A 93 2.21 9.10 -4.86
C LYS A 93 2.18 9.12 -6.38
N GLY A 94 2.59 10.24 -6.98
CA GLY A 94 2.71 10.32 -8.43
C GLY A 94 3.54 11.51 -8.84
N ILE A 95 3.79 11.62 -10.13
CA ILE A 95 4.48 12.75 -10.73
C ILE A 95 3.48 13.82 -11.11
N TRP A 96 3.83 15.08 -10.81
CA TRP A 96 3.03 16.25 -11.07
C TRP A 96 2.67 16.37 -12.56
N GLN A 97 1.41 16.72 -12.80
CA GLN A 97 0.88 17.02 -14.13
C GLN A 97 0.64 18.51 -14.28
N GLU A 98 0.92 19.03 -15.48
CA GLU A 98 0.71 20.44 -15.78
C GLU A 98 -0.76 20.83 -15.63
N GLY A 99 -0.99 21.93 -14.91
CA GLY A 99 -2.33 22.40 -14.59
C GLY A 99 -2.70 22.23 -13.12
N LEU A 100 -2.20 21.15 -12.50
CA LEU A 100 -2.42 20.90 -11.07
C LEU A 100 -1.68 21.96 -10.24
N PHE A 101 -2.35 22.55 -9.24
CA PHE A 101 -1.80 23.63 -8.41
C PHE A 101 -1.49 24.94 -9.18
N ASN A 102 -2.16 25.21 -10.30
CA ASN A 102 -1.97 26.45 -11.07
C ASN A 102 -2.27 27.75 -10.30
N MET A 103 -3.02 27.67 -9.19
CA MET A 103 -3.25 28.81 -8.31
C MET A 103 -1.99 29.27 -7.57
N TYR A 104 -0.97 28.41 -7.50
CA TYR A 104 0.35 28.76 -6.96
C TYR A 104 1.24 29.32 -8.07
N SER A 105 2.01 30.35 -7.70
CA SER A 105 2.93 31.02 -8.62
C SER A 105 4.20 30.19 -8.86
N ILE A 106 4.08 29.10 -9.62
CA ILE A 106 5.19 28.26 -10.04
C ILE A 106 5.75 28.79 -11.36
N THR A 107 7.03 29.14 -11.40
CA THR A 107 7.68 29.67 -12.60
C THR A 107 7.72 28.66 -13.74
N MET A 108 7.69 29.13 -14.99
CA MET A 108 7.79 28.27 -16.19
C MET A 108 9.00 27.33 -16.14
N GLU A 109 10.16 27.84 -15.73
CA GLU A 109 11.38 27.01 -15.59
C GLU A 109 11.17 25.87 -14.58
N LYS A 110 10.49 26.15 -13.45
CA LYS A 110 10.22 25.14 -12.42
C LYS A 110 9.16 24.14 -12.88
N LYS A 111 8.14 24.57 -13.64
CA LYS A 111 7.13 23.67 -14.23
C LYS A 111 7.75 22.59 -15.12
N GLU A 112 8.72 22.94 -15.97
CA GLU A 112 9.40 21.95 -16.83
C GLU A 112 10.17 20.88 -16.05
N LYS A 113 10.75 21.25 -14.90
CA LYS A 113 11.42 20.30 -14.00
C LYS A 113 10.39 19.47 -13.22
N LEU A 114 9.33 20.09 -12.72
CA LEU A 114 8.25 19.43 -11.99
C LEU A 114 7.53 18.38 -12.84
N LYS A 115 7.36 18.60 -14.14
CA LYS A 115 6.84 17.56 -15.04
C LYS A 115 7.64 16.27 -14.87
N LYS A 116 8.96 16.34 -14.78
CA LYS A 116 9.81 15.14 -14.75
C LYS A 116 9.96 14.55 -13.35
N GLU A 117 10.04 15.41 -12.34
CA GLU A 117 10.55 15.03 -11.01
C GLU A 117 9.69 15.52 -9.85
N GLY A 118 8.68 16.35 -10.11
CA GLY A 118 7.79 16.88 -9.08
C GLY A 118 6.93 15.77 -8.50
N LYS A 119 7.08 15.47 -7.22
CA LYS A 119 6.33 14.41 -6.55
C LYS A 119 5.08 15.01 -5.92
N VAL A 120 3.93 14.45 -6.23
CA VAL A 120 2.69 14.73 -5.52
C VAL A 120 2.40 13.57 -4.58
N ILE A 121 2.13 13.90 -3.32
CA ILE A 121 1.76 12.95 -2.28
C ILE A 121 0.38 13.34 -1.79
N VAL A 122 -0.58 12.43 -1.88
CA VAL A 122 -1.94 12.61 -1.38
C VAL A 122 -2.23 11.55 -0.33
N GLN A 123 -2.72 11.96 0.82
CA GLN A 123 -3.11 11.08 1.92
C GLN A 123 -4.59 11.23 2.17
N LEU A 124 -5.31 10.11 2.16
CA LEU A 124 -6.75 10.03 2.42
C LEU A 124 -7.00 9.04 3.56
N GLU A 125 -7.79 9.43 4.55
CA GLU A 125 -8.39 8.45 5.46
C GLU A 125 -9.73 7.98 4.89
N ILE A 126 -10.00 6.69 5.03
CA ILE A 126 -11.20 6.03 4.56
C ILE A 126 -11.85 5.32 5.73
N VAL A 127 -13.14 5.59 5.91
CA VAL A 127 -13.98 4.98 6.96
C VAL A 127 -15.27 4.52 6.30
N LYS A 128 -15.60 3.24 6.47
CA LYS A 128 -16.82 2.63 5.89
C LYS A 128 -16.96 2.90 4.38
N ASN A 129 -15.89 2.70 3.62
CA ASN A 129 -15.79 2.91 2.18
C ASN A 129 -16.10 4.35 1.72
N LYS A 130 -15.88 5.33 2.58
CA LYS A 130 -16.00 6.75 2.25
C LYS A 130 -14.73 7.47 2.62
N ILE A 131 -14.32 8.39 1.76
CA ILE A 131 -13.24 9.33 2.06
C ILE A 131 -13.69 10.22 3.21
N LEU A 132 -12.83 10.38 4.22
CA LEU A 132 -13.03 11.36 5.27
C LEU A 132 -12.41 12.68 4.80
N ASP A 133 -13.24 13.53 4.20
CA ASP A 133 -12.78 14.74 3.50
C ASP A 133 -11.85 15.62 4.34
N ASN A 134 -12.16 15.77 5.63
CA ASN A 134 -11.46 16.65 6.57
C ASN A 134 -10.04 16.18 6.93
N SER A 135 -9.67 14.93 6.63
CA SER A 135 -8.33 14.38 6.86
C SER A 135 -7.47 14.32 5.61
N THR A 136 -7.94 14.88 4.49
CA THR A 136 -7.16 14.93 3.25
C THR A 136 -5.91 15.76 3.45
N HIS A 137 -4.78 15.29 2.93
CA HIS A 137 -3.52 16.02 2.94
C HIS A 137 -2.82 15.86 1.59
N VAL A 138 -2.41 16.97 0.98
CA VAL A 138 -1.80 17.02 -0.35
C VAL A 138 -0.50 17.80 -0.27
N ILE A 139 0.57 17.22 -0.79
CA ILE A 139 1.90 17.83 -0.83
C ILE A 139 2.43 17.76 -2.26
N LEU A 140 2.98 18.87 -2.75
CA LEU A 140 3.88 18.90 -3.92
C LEU A 140 5.30 19.10 -3.42
N GLU A 141 6.16 18.12 -3.66
CA GLU A 141 7.57 18.11 -3.31
C GLU A 141 8.46 18.20 -4.56
N PHE A 142 9.53 18.99 -4.46
CA PHE A 142 10.59 19.03 -5.47
C PHE A 142 11.93 19.35 -4.81
N ASN A 143 12.96 18.54 -5.05
CA ASN A 143 14.26 18.66 -4.39
C ASN A 143 14.17 18.73 -2.85
N ASP A 144 13.35 17.85 -2.27
CA ASP A 144 13.09 17.79 -0.82
C ASP A 144 12.44 19.06 -0.22
N GLU A 145 11.98 20.00 -1.07
CA GLU A 145 11.21 21.17 -0.65
C GLU A 145 9.71 20.97 -0.88
N HIS A 146 8.89 21.27 0.12
CA HIS A 146 7.44 21.36 -0.03
C HIS A 146 7.08 22.68 -0.71
N LEU A 147 6.66 22.60 -1.97
CA LEU A 147 6.23 23.76 -2.75
C LEU A 147 4.78 24.14 -2.49
N VAL A 148 3.95 23.12 -2.24
CA VAL A 148 2.52 23.23 -1.93
C VAL A 148 2.21 22.24 -0.83
N GLU A 149 1.41 22.66 0.15
CA GLU A 149 0.85 21.81 1.19
C GLU A 149 -0.58 22.27 1.46
N GLU A 150 -1.55 21.40 1.17
CA GLU A 150 -2.99 21.66 1.37
C GLU A 150 -3.57 20.58 2.30
N LYS A 151 -4.48 20.99 3.19
CA LYS A 151 -5.09 20.09 4.19
C LYS A 151 -6.59 20.27 4.26
N GLY A 152 -7.26 19.20 4.68
CA GLY A 152 -8.68 19.14 4.90
C GLY A 152 -9.51 19.12 3.63
N LYS A 153 -10.80 19.41 3.79
CA LYS A 153 -11.81 19.27 2.73
C LYS A 153 -11.51 20.09 1.48
N GLU A 154 -10.96 21.29 1.63
CA GLU A 154 -10.65 22.17 0.49
C GLU A 154 -9.57 21.57 -0.41
N ALA A 155 -8.59 20.85 0.16
CA ALA A 155 -7.58 20.13 -0.61
C ALA A 155 -8.23 19.05 -1.49
N LEU A 156 -9.18 18.30 -0.93
CA LEU A 156 -9.92 17.28 -1.68
C LEU A 156 -10.78 17.91 -2.79
N ILE A 157 -11.47 19.00 -2.48
CA ILE A 157 -12.28 19.75 -3.46
C ILE A 157 -11.40 20.24 -4.60
N HIS A 158 -10.20 20.77 -4.32
CA HIS A 158 -9.28 21.24 -5.35
C HIS A 158 -8.86 20.12 -6.30
N LEU A 159 -8.58 18.92 -5.79
CA LEU A 159 -8.28 17.75 -6.63
C LEU A 159 -9.47 17.36 -7.53
N PHE A 160 -10.69 17.37 -6.97
CA PHE A 160 -11.90 17.09 -7.73
C PHE A 160 -12.17 18.14 -8.79
N ASP A 161 -12.06 19.41 -8.44
CA ASP A 161 -12.23 20.54 -9.34
C ASP A 161 -11.22 20.48 -10.49
N TYR A 162 -9.96 20.17 -10.21
CA TYR A 162 -8.98 19.98 -11.27
C TYR A 162 -9.39 18.82 -12.19
N TYR A 163 -9.71 17.65 -11.64
CA TYR A 163 -10.11 16.47 -12.44
C TYR A 163 -11.29 16.73 -13.36
N ILE A 164 -12.36 17.38 -12.88
CA ILE A 164 -13.56 17.60 -13.69
C ILE A 164 -13.39 18.67 -14.77
N ASN A 165 -12.31 19.48 -14.70
CA ASN A 165 -12.00 20.57 -15.62
C ASN A 165 -10.83 20.26 -16.56
N ILE A 166 -10.28 19.03 -16.52
CA ILE A 166 -9.42 18.48 -17.59
C ILE A 166 -10.29 18.21 -18.82
#